data_AF-A0A7V4NZX5-F1
#
_entry.id   AF-A0A7V4NZX5-F1
#
_cell.length_a   1.000
_cell.length_b   1.000
_cell.length_c   1.000
_cell.angle_alpha   90.00
_cell.angle_beta   90.00
_cell.angle_gamma   90.00
#
_symmetry.space_group_name_H-M   'P 1'
#
loop_
_entity.id
_entity.type
_entity.pdbx_description
1 polymer ?
#
loop_
_entity_poly.entity_id
_entity_poly.type
_entity_poly.pdbx_seq_one_letter_code
_entity_poly.pdbx_strand_id
1 'polypeptide(L)'
;MTGIVRVFACGLFTACAVSFLAGSNCAPQVSCTLMGNCPSTTPTPTISPDGGTFAGSVAVTIACADPTATIFYTTDGSEPNAASSAYGGAIILTNTTTLRARAIRSGFNASGVAWATFTISGPPATFSWQMLGTGIGGLAPRVFALAVYNDELIAGGRFSFAATGGIAETVARWDGTTWRPLAGGIGGTSAPSVSALAVYNGELIAGGDFEFNTGAGFAYNIARWNGANWATLGAGTEFEVQSLAVHDGILYVGGIFTTAGGGQALRVARWNGSSWAPLGSGTDGAVSALASASGELFAGGVFSMAGGLMTSRIARWNGSVWNMLGTGLDQRARALTSYHGEAVVGGDFTQAGGNPASRIARWNGTTWQTLGAGCDGTVFALAGYEGDLVAGGSFSSPAARVARWNGLAWQSIGGGLLNSVFALTSFRGQLIAGGGVSEAGIGVLSDQPIARWAPIP
;
A
#
# COMPACT_ATOMS: atom_id res chain seq x y z
N MET A 1 10.53 78.09 -33.69
CA MET A 1 10.24 76.66 -33.47
C MET A 1 10.14 76.44 -31.98
N THR A 2 8.95 76.29 -31.43
CA THR A 2 8.69 76.01 -30.02
C THR A 2 8.94 74.53 -29.75
N GLY A 3 10.11 74.17 -29.23
CA GLY A 3 10.43 72.82 -28.76
C GLY A 3 10.05 72.67 -27.29
N ILE A 4 9.07 71.83 -26.99
CA ILE A 4 8.77 71.41 -25.61
C ILE A 4 9.75 70.31 -25.26
N VAL A 5 10.72 70.59 -24.37
CA VAL A 5 11.55 69.56 -23.75
C VAL A 5 10.77 68.99 -22.57
N ARG A 6 10.25 67.76 -22.71
CA ARG A 6 9.67 67.01 -21.58
C ARG A 6 10.77 66.18 -20.93
N VAL A 7 11.22 66.60 -19.76
CA VAL A 7 12.09 65.79 -18.88
C VAL A 7 11.19 65.06 -17.90
N PHE A 8 11.14 63.72 -17.99
CA PHE A 8 10.50 62.89 -16.97
C PHE A 8 11.49 62.63 -15.84
N ALA A 9 11.40 63.41 -14.76
CA ALA A 9 12.12 63.15 -13.52
C ALA A 9 11.17 63.27 -12.32
N CYS A 10 11.31 62.36 -11.36
CA CYS A 10 10.42 62.15 -10.22
C CYS A 10 10.75 63.10 -9.04
N GLY A 11 10.64 64.42 -9.21
CA GLY A 11 10.90 65.36 -8.12
C GLY A 11 10.40 66.79 -8.36
N LEU A 12 9.97 67.47 -7.29
CA LEU A 12 9.58 68.89 -7.29
C LEU A 12 10.76 69.79 -7.66
N PHE A 13 10.58 70.68 -8.63
CA PHE A 13 11.53 71.75 -8.98
C PHE A 13 11.05 73.09 -8.41
N THR A 14 11.95 73.92 -7.86
CA THR A 14 11.59 75.25 -7.33
C THR A 14 12.02 76.45 -8.19
N ALA A 15 12.87 76.31 -9.22
CA ALA A 15 13.04 77.35 -10.25
C ALA A 15 13.92 76.86 -11.41
N CYS A 16 13.43 77.00 -12.64
CA CYS A 16 14.29 77.02 -13.83
C CYS A 16 14.63 78.49 -14.13
N ALA A 17 15.92 78.85 -14.15
CA ALA A 17 16.34 80.16 -14.64
C ALA A 17 16.71 80.05 -16.13
N VAL A 18 16.08 80.86 -16.96
CA VAL A 18 16.45 81.06 -18.37
C VAL A 18 17.20 82.39 -18.43
N SER A 19 18.49 82.37 -18.79
CA SER A 19 19.25 83.59 -19.04
C SER A 19 19.39 83.83 -20.53
N PHE A 20 19.11 85.05 -20.96
CA PHE A 20 19.38 85.52 -22.32
C PHE A 20 20.61 86.42 -22.28
N LEU A 21 21.68 86.04 -22.98
CA LEU A 21 22.77 86.96 -23.27
C LEU A 21 22.33 87.88 -24.42
N ALA A 22 22.19 89.17 -24.16
CA ALA A 22 21.90 90.14 -25.20
C ALA A 22 23.10 90.24 -26.15
N GLY A 23 22.92 89.82 -27.41
CA GLY A 23 23.85 90.10 -28.51
C GLY A 23 24.44 88.92 -29.28
N SER A 24 24.00 87.67 -29.10
CA SER A 24 24.54 86.54 -29.88
C SER A 24 23.47 85.53 -30.34
N ASN A 25 23.64 85.02 -31.55
CA ASN A 25 22.70 84.14 -32.29
C ASN A 25 22.74 82.67 -31.81
N CYS A 26 23.10 82.42 -30.55
CA CYS A 26 23.24 81.06 -30.02
C CYS A 26 21.97 80.62 -29.28
N ALA A 27 21.61 79.34 -29.43
CA ALA A 27 20.44 78.71 -28.79
C ALA A 27 20.47 78.89 -27.26
N PRO A 28 19.30 79.06 -26.60
CA PRO A 28 19.24 79.25 -25.15
C PRO A 28 19.82 78.04 -24.42
N GLN A 29 20.68 78.28 -23.42
CA GLN A 29 21.14 77.23 -22.51
C GLN A 29 20.26 77.18 -21.26
N VAL A 30 19.67 76.00 -21.01
CA VAL A 30 18.92 75.72 -19.78
C VAL A 30 19.84 74.94 -18.86
N SER A 31 20.27 75.56 -17.76
CA SER A 31 21.00 74.90 -16.68
C SER A 31 20.06 74.65 -15.51
N CYS A 32 19.80 73.38 -15.21
CA CYS A 32 19.02 72.95 -14.05
C CYS A 32 19.96 72.34 -13.02
N THR A 33 20.02 72.89 -11.81
CA THR A 33 20.78 72.29 -10.69
C THR A 33 19.86 71.37 -9.92
N LEU A 34 20.16 70.07 -9.90
CA LEU A 34 19.41 69.08 -9.12
C LEU A 34 19.81 69.23 -7.63
N MET A 35 18.96 69.84 -6.81
CA MET A 35 19.14 69.85 -5.35
C MET A 35 18.22 68.80 -4.73
N GLY A 36 18.66 67.54 -4.76
CA GLY A 36 17.93 66.44 -4.13
C GLY A 36 18.52 65.11 -4.52
N ASN A 37 19.26 64.49 -3.59
CA ASN A 37 19.76 63.14 -3.76
C ASN A 37 18.54 62.22 -3.76
N CYS A 38 18.24 61.54 -4.87
CA CYS A 38 17.29 60.42 -4.82
C CYS A 38 17.88 59.38 -3.85
N PRO A 39 17.15 58.95 -2.80
CA PRO A 39 17.67 57.92 -1.91
C PRO A 39 17.97 56.67 -2.75
N SER A 40 19.23 56.24 -2.70
CA SER A 40 19.66 55.01 -3.36
C SER A 40 18.89 53.82 -2.78
N THR A 41 18.70 52.76 -3.57
CA THR A 41 18.00 51.55 -3.13
C THR A 41 18.99 50.55 -2.56
N THR A 42 18.71 50.00 -1.38
CA THR A 42 19.54 48.97 -0.77
C THR A 42 19.58 47.71 -1.65
N PRO A 43 20.74 47.05 -1.84
CA PRO A 43 20.83 45.81 -2.60
C PRO A 43 19.92 44.70 -2.06
N THR A 44 19.27 43.95 -2.95
CA THR A 44 18.47 42.78 -2.58
C THR A 44 19.34 41.72 -1.92
N PRO A 45 18.94 41.16 -0.76
CA PRO A 45 19.70 40.11 -0.10
C PRO A 45 19.72 38.82 -0.94
N THR A 46 20.74 38.00 -0.75
CA THR A 46 20.87 36.68 -1.38
C THR A 46 20.71 35.59 -0.31
N ILE A 47 19.90 34.57 -0.61
CA ILE A 47 19.66 33.42 0.27
C ILE A 47 20.52 32.25 -0.20
N SER A 48 21.20 31.56 0.71
CA SER A 48 22.02 30.39 0.41
C SER A 48 21.80 29.28 1.44
N PRO A 49 21.34 28.07 1.03
CA PRO A 49 20.97 27.66 -0.32
C PRO A 49 19.74 28.41 -0.88
N ASP A 50 19.62 28.55 -2.21
CA ASP A 50 18.49 29.24 -2.87
C ASP A 50 17.25 28.33 -3.04
N GLY A 51 16.88 27.63 -1.96
CA GLY A 51 15.78 26.66 -1.94
C GLY A 51 16.15 25.26 -2.41
N GLY A 52 15.14 24.38 -2.46
CA GLY A 52 15.29 22.97 -2.84
C GLY A 52 14.74 21.99 -1.81
N THR A 53 14.97 20.69 -2.05
CA THR A 53 14.55 19.60 -1.16
C THR A 53 15.72 19.15 -0.30
N PHE A 54 15.52 19.12 1.03
CA PHE A 54 16.54 18.75 2.01
C PHE A 54 16.01 17.69 2.97
N ALA A 55 16.89 16.79 3.42
CA ALA A 55 16.56 15.75 4.39
C ALA A 55 16.85 16.21 5.83
N GLY A 56 15.86 16.13 6.71
CA GLY A 56 15.99 16.43 8.14
C GLY A 56 16.01 17.93 8.48
N SER A 57 17.07 18.65 8.11
CA SER A 57 17.16 20.10 8.34
C SER A 57 18.10 20.77 7.34
N VAL A 58 17.94 22.08 7.16
CA VAL A 58 18.85 22.91 6.35
C VAL A 58 19.22 24.17 7.10
N ALA A 59 20.51 24.51 7.09
CA ALA A 59 21.02 25.78 7.60
C ALA A 59 21.04 26.80 6.45
N VAL A 60 20.22 27.84 6.55
CA VAL A 60 20.08 28.89 5.56
C VAL A 60 20.79 30.15 6.02
N THR A 61 21.61 30.70 5.14
CA THR A 61 22.33 31.96 5.37
C THR A 61 21.79 33.03 4.42
N ILE A 62 21.75 34.27 4.90
CA ILE A 62 21.33 35.43 4.12
C ILE A 62 22.47 36.45 4.12
N ALA A 63 22.81 36.98 2.95
CA ALA A 63 23.84 38.00 2.80
C ALA A 63 23.29 39.21 2.05
N CYS A 64 23.82 40.40 2.34
CA CYS A 64 23.55 41.61 1.58
C CYS A 64 24.89 42.25 1.20
N ALA A 65 24.98 42.82 -0.01
CA ALA A 65 26.19 43.49 -0.46
C ALA A 65 26.47 44.81 0.28
N ASP A 66 25.47 45.39 0.95
CA ASP A 66 25.63 46.56 1.82
C ASP A 66 25.84 46.11 3.28
N PRO A 67 27.06 46.25 3.85
CA PRO A 67 27.35 45.81 5.21
C PRO A 67 26.69 46.67 6.29
N THR A 68 26.12 47.83 5.92
CA THR A 68 25.45 48.76 6.84
C THR A 68 23.92 48.61 6.82
N ALA A 69 23.38 47.73 5.97
CA ALA A 69 21.96 47.42 5.91
C ALA A 69 21.59 46.32 6.90
N THR A 70 20.43 46.45 7.54
CA THR A 70 19.85 45.39 8.38
C THR A 70 18.93 44.52 7.53
N ILE A 71 19.14 43.21 7.56
CA ILE A 71 18.31 42.24 6.85
C ILE A 71 17.17 41.79 7.77
N PHE A 72 15.95 41.84 7.26
CA PHE A 72 14.73 41.38 7.92
C PHE A 72 14.15 40.20 7.14
N TYR A 73 13.62 39.19 7.84
CA TYR A 73 13.10 37.98 7.21
C TYR A 73 11.80 37.47 7.84
N THR A 74 11.08 36.64 7.09
CA THR A 74 9.85 35.95 7.49
C THR A 74 9.90 34.50 6.99
N THR A 75 9.33 33.58 7.77
CA THR A 75 9.26 32.14 7.46
C THR A 75 7.85 31.66 7.16
N ASP A 76 6.84 32.50 7.39
CA ASP A 76 5.42 32.23 7.12
C ASP A 76 4.98 32.64 5.69
N GLY A 77 5.91 33.16 4.88
CA GLY A 77 5.64 33.67 3.53
C GLY A 77 5.08 35.10 3.47
N SER A 78 4.89 35.78 4.61
CA SER A 78 4.50 37.20 4.64
C SER A 78 5.64 38.12 4.13
N GLU A 79 5.35 39.35 3.71
CA GLU A 79 6.40 40.28 3.27
C GLU A 79 7.21 40.84 4.45
N PRO A 80 8.55 40.70 4.45
CA PRO A 80 9.39 41.24 5.51
C PRO A 80 9.43 42.77 5.49
N ASN A 81 9.31 43.37 6.67
CA ASN A 81 9.38 44.81 6.93
C ASN A 81 10.21 45.10 8.19
N ALA A 82 10.33 46.37 8.59
CA ALA A 82 11.18 46.78 9.72
C ALA A 82 10.75 46.23 11.10
N ALA A 83 9.53 45.66 11.22
CA ALA A 83 9.05 44.99 12.42
C ALA A 83 9.23 43.46 12.37
N SER A 84 9.70 42.89 11.25
CA SER A 84 10.00 41.46 11.12
C SER A 84 11.27 41.07 11.89
N SER A 85 11.58 39.78 11.95
CA SER A 85 12.79 39.29 12.61
C SER A 85 14.05 39.77 11.89
N ALA A 86 14.96 40.41 12.62
CA ALA A 86 16.27 40.77 12.09
C ALA A 86 17.17 39.53 11.97
N TYR A 87 17.87 39.42 10.85
CA TYR A 87 18.82 38.34 10.60
C TYR A 87 20.14 38.59 11.33
N GLY A 88 20.56 37.66 12.19
CA GLY A 88 21.79 37.74 12.99
C GLY A 88 22.67 36.48 12.96
N GLY A 89 22.27 35.44 12.22
CA GLY A 89 22.96 34.16 12.15
C GLY A 89 22.19 33.16 11.30
N ALA A 90 22.80 32.00 11.01
CA ALA A 90 22.19 30.98 10.17
C ALA A 90 20.82 30.53 10.73
N ILE A 91 19.84 30.44 9.85
CA ILE A 91 18.46 30.02 10.17
C ILE A 91 18.38 28.51 9.93
N ILE A 92 18.05 27.74 10.97
CA ILE A 92 17.84 26.30 10.83
C ILE A 92 16.36 26.03 10.53
N LEU A 93 16.08 25.51 9.34
CA LEU A 93 14.74 25.10 8.93
C LEU A 93 14.58 23.59 9.10
N THR A 94 13.54 23.18 9.83
CA THR A 94 13.20 21.77 10.12
C THR A 94 11.87 21.34 9.50
N ASN A 95 11.11 22.26 8.91
CA ASN A 95 9.82 22.02 8.24
C ASN A 95 9.80 22.70 6.88
N THR A 96 8.91 22.26 5.98
CA THR A 96 8.71 22.91 4.68
C THR A 96 8.33 24.37 4.88
N THR A 97 9.17 25.28 4.40
CA THR A 97 9.12 26.71 4.75
C THR A 97 9.40 27.56 3.51
N THR A 98 8.66 28.65 3.33
CA THR A 98 8.99 29.71 2.37
C THR A 98 9.66 30.86 3.11
N LEU A 99 10.96 31.01 2.92
CA LEU A 99 11.75 32.08 3.53
C LEU A 99 11.70 33.30 2.62
N ARG A 100 11.38 34.47 3.18
CA ARG A 100 11.48 35.76 2.48
C ARG A 100 12.39 36.70 3.24
N ALA A 101 13.18 37.51 2.53
CA ALA A 101 14.15 38.44 3.13
C ALA A 101 14.20 39.79 2.39
N ARG A 102 14.38 40.88 3.15
CA ARG A 102 14.52 42.25 2.65
C ARG A 102 15.59 43.00 3.47
N ALA A 103 16.43 43.79 2.80
CA ALA A 103 17.43 44.64 3.44
C ALA A 103 16.92 46.08 3.55
N ILE A 104 17.08 46.69 4.73
CA ILE A 104 16.65 48.07 5.03
C ILE A 104 17.84 48.84 5.59
N ARG A 105 18.09 50.03 5.04
CA ARG A 105 19.13 50.97 5.51
C ARG A 105 18.52 52.35 5.69
N SER A 106 18.88 53.03 6.77
CA SER A 106 18.40 54.39 7.04
C SER A 106 18.85 55.37 5.94
N GLY A 107 17.92 56.17 5.42
CA GLY A 107 18.18 57.13 4.33
C GLY A 107 18.19 56.54 2.91
N PHE A 108 17.86 55.25 2.75
CA PHE A 108 17.79 54.53 1.47
C PHE A 108 16.38 53.97 1.24
N ASN A 109 16.01 53.74 -0.02
CA ASN A 109 14.82 52.94 -0.33
C ASN A 109 15.09 51.47 0.04
N ALA A 110 14.08 50.79 0.60
CA ALA A 110 14.21 49.38 0.96
C ALA A 110 14.48 48.50 -0.27
N SER A 111 15.20 47.39 -0.09
CA SER A 111 15.50 46.47 -1.19
C SER A 111 14.25 45.78 -1.76
N GLY A 112 14.43 45.08 -2.89
CA GLY A 112 13.50 44.03 -3.31
C GLY A 112 13.45 42.87 -2.29
N VAL A 113 12.44 42.01 -2.42
CA VAL A 113 12.28 40.83 -1.55
C VAL A 113 12.90 39.61 -2.23
N ALA A 114 13.90 39.01 -1.57
CA ALA A 114 14.41 37.70 -1.93
C ALA A 114 13.51 36.62 -1.31
N TRP A 115 13.29 35.52 -2.01
CA TRP A 115 12.51 34.41 -1.48
C TRP A 115 13.02 33.08 -2.00
N ALA A 116 12.90 32.05 -1.16
CA ALA A 116 13.24 30.69 -1.50
C ALA A 116 12.32 29.71 -0.76
N THR A 117 11.94 28.62 -1.43
CA THR A 117 11.13 27.55 -0.83
C THR A 117 12.03 26.36 -0.50
N PHE A 118 11.96 25.94 0.76
CA PHE A 118 12.71 24.79 1.28
C PHE A 118 11.71 23.69 1.60
N THR A 119 11.79 22.58 0.89
CA THR A 119 11.01 21.37 1.18
C THR A 119 11.84 20.50 2.10
N ILE A 120 11.46 20.42 3.38
CA ILE A 120 12.14 19.55 4.32
C ILE A 120 11.38 18.23 4.36
N SER A 121 11.94 17.21 3.73
CA SER A 121 11.52 15.84 3.95
C SER A 121 12.12 15.39 5.28
N GLY A 122 11.28 14.84 6.18
CA GLY A 122 11.80 14.13 7.34
C GLY A 122 12.77 13.01 6.91
N PRO A 123 13.59 12.47 7.83
CA PRO A 123 14.33 11.25 7.53
C PRO A 123 13.37 10.20 6.94
N PRO A 124 13.81 9.36 5.99
CA PRO A 124 12.97 8.29 5.48
C PRO A 124 12.40 7.54 6.67
N ALA A 125 11.08 7.37 6.69
CA ALA A 125 10.47 6.59 7.75
C ALA A 125 11.13 5.21 7.72
N THR A 126 11.78 4.83 8.81
CA THR A 126 12.26 3.47 8.99
C THR A 126 11.04 2.61 9.25
N PHE A 127 11.01 1.40 8.70
CA PHE A 127 9.87 0.49 8.89
C PHE A 127 10.32 -0.75 9.66
N SER A 128 9.38 -1.32 10.42
CA SER A 128 9.57 -2.59 11.11
C SER A 128 8.30 -3.42 11.09
N TRP A 129 8.46 -4.73 11.27
CA TRP A 129 7.33 -5.59 11.60
C TRP A 129 6.87 -5.28 13.01
N GLN A 130 5.61 -4.92 13.14
CA GLN A 130 4.96 -4.60 14.40
C GLN A 130 3.74 -5.50 14.56
N MET A 131 3.47 -5.97 15.77
CA MET A 131 2.27 -6.75 16.04
C MET A 131 1.02 -5.89 15.81
N LEU A 132 0.04 -6.42 15.07
CA LEU A 132 -1.20 -5.70 14.81
C LEU A 132 -2.19 -5.99 15.94
N GLY A 133 -2.01 -5.28 17.05
CA GLY A 133 -2.81 -5.45 18.26
C GLY A 133 -2.57 -6.79 18.97
N THR A 134 -3.11 -6.90 20.19
CA THR A 134 -3.24 -8.18 20.89
C THR A 134 -4.64 -8.73 20.70
N GLY A 135 -4.83 -10.03 20.84
CA GLY A 135 -6.14 -10.60 21.15
C GLY A 135 -6.65 -11.72 20.27
N ILE A 136 -6.02 -12.08 19.16
CA ILE A 136 -6.36 -13.34 18.48
C ILE A 136 -5.71 -14.48 19.26
N GLY A 137 -6.53 -15.25 19.97
CA GLY A 137 -6.06 -16.25 20.93
C GLY A 137 -6.82 -17.57 20.87
N GLY A 138 -6.35 -18.54 21.65
CA GLY A 138 -6.86 -19.92 21.68
C GLY A 138 -5.70 -20.92 21.76
N LEU A 139 -6.01 -22.21 21.61
CA LEU A 139 -4.97 -23.24 21.50
C LEU A 139 -4.35 -23.18 20.09
N ALA A 140 -3.06 -22.79 20.03
CA ALA A 140 -2.29 -22.67 18.79
C ALA A 140 -3.01 -21.87 17.69
N PRO A 141 -3.32 -20.58 17.92
CA PRO A 141 -4.08 -19.77 16.97
C PRO A 141 -3.33 -19.65 15.64
N ARG A 142 -4.06 -19.84 14.55
CA ARG A 142 -3.56 -19.68 13.17
C ARG A 142 -4.52 -18.81 12.38
N VAL A 143 -3.99 -17.87 11.63
CA VAL A 143 -4.76 -17.04 10.70
C VAL A 143 -4.47 -17.53 9.29
N PHE A 144 -5.47 -18.10 8.62
CA PHE A 144 -5.35 -18.68 7.29
C PHE A 144 -5.84 -17.73 6.19
N ALA A 145 -6.72 -16.80 6.53
CA ALA A 145 -7.28 -15.84 5.59
C ALA A 145 -7.31 -14.44 6.18
N LEU A 146 -7.05 -13.45 5.33
CA LEU A 146 -7.21 -12.02 5.63
C LEU A 146 -7.97 -11.37 4.48
N ALA A 147 -8.95 -10.53 4.81
CA ALA A 147 -9.70 -9.75 3.84
C ALA A 147 -9.99 -8.35 4.36
N VAL A 148 -10.14 -7.39 3.47
CA VAL A 148 -10.64 -6.05 3.81
C VAL A 148 -12.11 -5.96 3.43
N TYR A 149 -12.95 -5.60 4.38
CA TYR A 149 -14.40 -5.47 4.20
C TYR A 149 -14.88 -4.22 4.94
N ASN A 150 -15.53 -3.30 4.23
CA ASN A 150 -16.04 -2.04 4.79
C ASN A 150 -15.00 -1.26 5.63
N ASP A 151 -13.78 -1.09 5.10
CA ASP A 151 -12.64 -0.42 5.76
C ASP A 151 -12.16 -1.05 7.08
N GLU A 152 -12.55 -2.29 7.33
CA GLU A 152 -12.07 -3.13 8.42
C GLU A 152 -11.23 -4.29 7.88
N LEU A 153 -10.20 -4.66 8.63
CA LEU A 153 -9.44 -5.86 8.36
C LEU A 153 -10.12 -7.04 9.07
N ILE A 154 -10.44 -8.08 8.31
CA ILE A 154 -11.05 -9.31 8.80
C ILE A 154 -10.01 -10.42 8.78
N ALA A 155 -9.91 -11.15 9.89
CA ALA A 155 -9.09 -12.34 10.03
C ALA A 155 -9.96 -13.57 10.14
N GLY A 156 -9.67 -14.58 9.32
CA GLY A 156 -10.26 -15.91 9.33
C GLY A 156 -9.18 -16.95 9.63
N GLY A 157 -9.50 -17.95 10.45
CA GLY A 157 -8.52 -18.99 10.75
C GLY A 157 -9.00 -20.01 11.77
N ARG A 158 -8.07 -20.59 12.52
CA ARG A 158 -8.35 -21.46 13.66
C ARG A 158 -7.92 -20.72 14.93
N PHE A 159 -8.87 -20.09 15.59
CA PHE A 159 -8.69 -19.40 16.88
C PHE A 159 -10.05 -19.27 17.58
N SER A 160 -10.02 -19.06 18.90
CA SER A 160 -11.23 -19.08 19.74
C SER A 160 -11.62 -17.70 20.26
N PHE A 161 -10.65 -16.81 20.47
CA PHE A 161 -10.87 -15.54 21.17
C PHE A 161 -10.40 -14.34 20.34
N ALA A 162 -11.07 -13.21 20.56
CA ALA A 162 -10.61 -11.87 20.19
C ALA A 162 -10.28 -11.06 21.47
N ALA A 163 -9.57 -9.93 21.31
CA ALA A 163 -8.96 -9.17 22.42
C ALA A 163 -9.91 -8.80 23.55
N THR A 164 -11.17 -8.54 23.23
CA THR A 164 -12.19 -8.09 24.20
C THR A 164 -12.76 -9.21 25.05
N GLY A 165 -12.17 -10.41 25.07
CA GLY A 165 -12.66 -11.57 25.84
C GLY A 165 -13.94 -12.18 25.28
N GLY A 166 -14.38 -11.73 24.10
CA GLY A 166 -15.50 -12.31 23.37
C GLY A 166 -15.08 -13.54 22.58
N ILE A 167 -15.99 -14.50 22.47
CA ILE A 167 -15.84 -15.67 21.59
C ILE A 167 -15.83 -15.14 20.16
N ALA A 168 -14.70 -15.31 19.47
CA ALA A 168 -14.55 -14.92 18.07
C ALA A 168 -14.84 -16.06 17.11
N GLU A 169 -14.68 -17.32 17.57
CA GLU A 169 -14.95 -18.54 16.80
C GLU A 169 -14.52 -18.40 15.34
N THR A 170 -13.23 -18.50 15.07
CA THR A 170 -12.61 -18.47 13.73
C THR A 170 -12.64 -17.17 12.94
N VAL A 171 -13.44 -16.15 13.32
CA VAL A 171 -13.50 -14.85 12.59
C VAL A 171 -13.45 -13.65 13.53
N ALA A 172 -12.51 -12.74 13.28
CA ALA A 172 -12.38 -11.48 14.03
C ALA A 172 -12.19 -10.29 13.08
N ARG A 173 -12.58 -9.10 13.53
CA ARG A 173 -12.38 -7.82 12.82
C ARG A 173 -11.50 -6.87 13.62
N TRP A 174 -10.69 -6.09 12.92
CA TRP A 174 -9.87 -5.02 13.47
C TRP A 174 -10.55 -3.68 13.24
N ASP A 175 -10.93 -2.99 14.32
CA ASP A 175 -11.61 -1.69 14.26
C ASP A 175 -10.67 -0.48 14.14
N GLY A 176 -9.35 -0.73 14.03
CA GLY A 176 -8.32 0.30 14.06
C GLY A 176 -7.55 0.35 15.38
N THR A 177 -8.12 -0.19 16.45
CA THR A 177 -7.55 -0.16 17.80
C THR A 177 -7.46 -1.53 18.47
N THR A 178 -8.45 -2.40 18.23
CA THR A 178 -8.53 -3.71 18.88
C THR A 178 -9.22 -4.74 18.01
N TRP A 179 -8.87 -6.02 18.22
CA TRP A 179 -9.55 -7.15 17.61
C TRP A 179 -10.87 -7.42 18.34
N ARG A 180 -11.95 -7.46 17.58
CA ARG A 180 -13.30 -7.79 18.06
C ARG A 180 -13.85 -9.03 17.35
N PRO A 181 -14.70 -9.82 18.01
CA PRO A 181 -15.50 -10.83 17.31
C PRO A 181 -16.32 -10.21 16.18
N LEU A 182 -16.48 -10.94 15.07
CA LEU A 182 -17.45 -10.60 14.04
C LEU A 182 -18.78 -11.33 14.34
N ALA A 183 -19.66 -10.64 15.07
CA ALA A 183 -20.84 -11.23 15.72
C ALA A 183 -20.46 -12.38 16.67
N GLY A 184 -21.20 -13.49 16.64
CA GLY A 184 -20.89 -14.70 17.43
C GLY A 184 -19.79 -15.59 16.85
N GLY A 185 -19.16 -15.19 15.74
CA GLY A 185 -18.19 -16.01 15.01
C GLY A 185 -18.83 -17.08 14.11
N ILE A 186 -17.97 -17.98 13.62
CA ILE A 186 -18.29 -19.16 12.81
C ILE A 186 -17.73 -20.40 13.53
N GLY A 187 -18.62 -21.29 13.97
CA GLY A 187 -18.24 -22.45 14.80
C GLY A 187 -18.90 -23.76 14.41
N GLY A 188 -19.10 -24.61 15.43
CA GLY A 188 -20.00 -25.77 15.41
C GLY A 188 -19.44 -27.12 14.97
N THR A 189 -18.16 -27.21 14.57
CA THR A 189 -17.42 -28.49 14.53
C THR A 189 -16.49 -28.62 15.75
N SER A 190 -15.79 -29.76 15.89
CA SER A 190 -14.83 -29.96 16.99
C SER A 190 -13.56 -29.10 16.86
N ALA A 191 -13.26 -28.63 15.65
CA ALA A 191 -12.12 -27.78 15.34
C ALA A 191 -12.43 -26.86 14.15
N PRO A 192 -13.38 -25.92 14.29
CA PRO A 192 -13.81 -25.10 13.17
C PRO A 192 -12.65 -24.25 12.66
N SER A 193 -12.65 -23.99 11.36
CA SER A 193 -11.66 -23.13 10.74
C SER A 193 -12.22 -22.39 9.54
N VAL A 194 -11.78 -21.13 9.36
CA VAL A 194 -12.01 -20.37 8.13
C VAL A 194 -10.71 -20.33 7.34
N SER A 195 -10.71 -21.01 6.19
CA SER A 195 -9.55 -21.19 5.31
C SER A 195 -9.49 -20.13 4.21
N ALA A 196 -10.62 -19.51 3.85
CA ALA A 196 -10.71 -18.51 2.81
C ALA A 196 -11.72 -17.40 3.15
N LEU A 197 -11.37 -16.16 2.78
CA LEU A 197 -12.24 -15.00 2.85
C LEU A 197 -12.22 -14.26 1.50
N ALA A 198 -13.38 -13.82 1.04
CA ALA A 198 -13.51 -13.00 -0.17
C ALA A 198 -14.69 -12.04 -0.04
N VAL A 199 -14.66 -10.92 -0.76
CA VAL A 199 -15.83 -10.02 -0.87
C VAL A 199 -16.53 -10.31 -2.19
N TYR A 200 -17.84 -10.56 -2.13
CA TYR A 200 -18.67 -10.85 -3.29
C TYR A 200 -19.99 -10.09 -3.17
N ASN A 201 -20.34 -9.29 -4.20
CA ASN A 201 -21.58 -8.50 -4.24
C ASN A 201 -21.84 -7.66 -2.97
N GLY A 202 -20.78 -7.10 -2.38
CA GLY A 202 -20.88 -6.28 -1.16
C GLY A 202 -21.07 -7.06 0.13
N GLU A 203 -21.01 -8.39 0.10
CA GLU A 203 -21.02 -9.27 1.27
C GLU A 203 -19.63 -9.90 1.48
N LEU A 204 -19.26 -10.14 2.73
CA LEU A 204 -18.08 -10.92 3.06
C LEU A 204 -18.45 -12.42 3.02
N ILE A 205 -17.70 -13.21 2.27
CA ILE A 205 -17.86 -14.66 2.18
C ILE A 205 -16.75 -15.32 2.99
N ALA A 206 -17.13 -16.26 3.84
CA ALA A 206 -16.22 -17.12 4.57
C ALA A 206 -16.39 -18.57 4.12
N GLY A 207 -15.27 -19.21 3.77
CA GLY A 207 -15.20 -20.62 3.42
C GLY A 207 -14.19 -21.34 4.33
N GLY A 208 -14.50 -22.56 4.73
CA GLY A 208 -13.65 -23.34 5.62
C GLY A 208 -14.27 -24.66 6.01
N ASP A 209 -13.87 -25.18 7.16
CA ASP A 209 -14.43 -26.38 7.80
C ASP A 209 -15.26 -25.95 9.00
N PHE A 210 -16.58 -25.87 8.82
CA PHE A 210 -17.51 -25.45 9.86
C PHE A 210 -18.94 -25.85 9.51
N GLU A 211 -19.77 -25.94 10.55
CA GLU A 211 -21.20 -26.14 10.44
C GLU A 211 -21.86 -25.39 11.59
N PHE A 212 -22.58 -24.30 11.32
CA PHE A 212 -23.25 -23.56 12.38
C PHE A 212 -24.63 -23.05 11.97
N ASN A 213 -25.47 -22.86 12.98
CA ASN A 213 -26.81 -22.32 12.81
C ASN A 213 -26.78 -20.79 12.76
N THR A 214 -27.19 -20.22 11.63
CA THR A 214 -27.30 -18.77 11.40
C THR A 214 -28.57 -18.15 11.99
N GLY A 215 -29.45 -18.95 12.59
CA GLY A 215 -30.81 -18.58 12.98
C GLY A 215 -31.84 -18.78 11.85
N ALA A 216 -31.42 -18.63 10.59
CA ALA A 216 -32.24 -18.88 9.40
C ALA A 216 -32.01 -20.27 8.78
N GLY A 217 -31.04 -21.03 9.29
CA GLY A 217 -30.63 -22.35 8.78
C GLY A 217 -29.17 -22.65 9.07
N PHE A 218 -28.72 -23.85 8.74
CA PHE A 218 -27.33 -24.27 8.89
C PHE A 218 -26.49 -23.83 7.69
N ALA A 219 -25.36 -23.16 7.97
CA ALA A 219 -24.33 -22.87 6.99
C ALA A 219 -23.29 -24.00 7.02
N TYR A 220 -23.16 -24.71 5.90
CA TYR A 220 -22.23 -25.83 5.74
C TYR A 220 -21.01 -25.39 4.95
N ASN A 221 -19.87 -25.22 5.64
CA ASN A 221 -18.53 -24.93 5.10
C ASN A 221 -18.39 -23.62 4.30
N ILE A 222 -19.48 -22.90 4.06
CA ILE A 222 -19.52 -21.58 3.46
C ILE A 222 -20.68 -20.75 4.00
N ALA A 223 -20.40 -19.49 4.34
CA ALA A 223 -21.35 -18.53 4.88
C ALA A 223 -21.10 -17.13 4.30
N ARG A 224 -22.12 -16.28 4.32
CA ARG A 224 -22.01 -14.87 3.93
C ARG A 224 -22.40 -13.93 5.05
N TRP A 225 -21.73 -12.78 5.12
CA TRP A 225 -21.96 -11.73 6.08
C TRP A 225 -22.39 -10.46 5.35
N ASN A 226 -23.57 -9.96 5.68
CA ASN A 226 -24.17 -8.80 5.04
C ASN A 226 -23.89 -7.46 5.76
N GLY A 227 -22.98 -7.45 6.73
CA GLY A 227 -22.73 -6.30 7.60
C GLY A 227 -23.42 -6.36 8.96
N ALA A 228 -24.42 -7.22 9.14
CA ALA A 228 -25.17 -7.35 10.39
C ALA A 228 -25.32 -8.79 10.88
N ASN A 229 -25.54 -9.75 9.97
CA ASN A 229 -25.76 -11.15 10.32
C ASN A 229 -25.06 -12.09 9.33
N TRP A 230 -24.66 -13.25 9.84
CA TRP A 230 -24.28 -14.39 9.01
C TRP A 230 -25.52 -15.03 8.41
N ALA A 231 -25.42 -15.46 7.15
CA ALA A 231 -26.47 -16.15 6.42
C ALA A 231 -25.88 -17.31 5.60
N THR A 232 -26.74 -18.27 5.27
CA THR A 232 -26.37 -19.42 4.44
C THR A 232 -26.15 -19.01 2.99
N LEU A 233 -25.36 -19.81 2.26
CA LEU A 233 -25.18 -19.66 0.82
C LEU A 233 -25.79 -20.89 0.13
N GLY A 234 -27.12 -20.88 -0.02
CA GLY A 234 -27.89 -22.07 -0.39
C GLY A 234 -27.71 -23.20 0.64
N ALA A 235 -27.56 -24.43 0.17
CA ALA A 235 -27.25 -25.58 1.02
C ALA A 235 -25.75 -25.74 1.38
N GLY A 236 -24.89 -24.83 0.92
CA GLY A 236 -23.44 -24.89 1.17
C GLY A 236 -22.73 -26.02 0.41
N THR A 237 -21.61 -26.49 0.97
CA THR A 237 -20.80 -27.60 0.44
C THR A 237 -20.66 -28.73 1.44
N GLU A 238 -20.50 -29.97 0.95
CA GLU A 238 -20.40 -31.18 1.79
C GLU A 238 -19.13 -31.23 2.66
N PHE A 239 -18.01 -30.69 2.14
CA PHE A 239 -16.75 -30.65 2.86
C PHE A 239 -16.09 -29.26 2.73
N GLU A 240 -14.94 -29.13 3.39
CA GLU A 240 -14.17 -27.89 3.52
C GLU A 240 -13.98 -27.14 2.19
N VAL A 241 -14.24 -25.84 2.27
CA VAL A 241 -13.84 -24.85 1.26
C VAL A 241 -12.45 -24.32 1.60
N GLN A 242 -11.50 -24.48 0.68
CA GLN A 242 -10.10 -24.07 0.88
C GLN A 242 -9.74 -22.78 0.15
N SER A 243 -10.51 -22.39 -0.88
CA SER A 243 -10.23 -21.19 -1.66
C SER A 243 -11.49 -20.56 -2.23
N LEU A 244 -11.48 -19.23 -2.29
CA LEU A 244 -12.53 -18.40 -2.86
C LEU A 244 -11.88 -17.42 -3.85
N ALA A 245 -12.49 -17.25 -5.02
CA ALA A 245 -12.09 -16.21 -5.97
C ALA A 245 -13.32 -15.63 -6.65
N VAL A 246 -13.31 -14.33 -6.90
CA VAL A 246 -14.32 -13.68 -7.73
C VAL A 246 -13.72 -13.43 -9.11
N HIS A 247 -14.43 -13.86 -10.14
CA HIS A 247 -14.03 -13.70 -11.54
C HIS A 247 -15.29 -13.43 -12.37
N ASP A 248 -15.29 -12.36 -13.14
CA ASP A 248 -16.41 -11.92 -13.99
C ASP A 248 -17.77 -11.88 -13.27
N GLY A 249 -17.80 -11.35 -12.04
CA GLY A 249 -19.02 -11.21 -11.24
C GLY A 249 -19.58 -12.53 -10.68
N ILE A 250 -18.82 -13.62 -10.77
CA ILE A 250 -19.17 -14.93 -10.25
C ILE A 250 -18.21 -15.29 -9.11
N LEU A 251 -18.77 -15.84 -8.03
CA LEU A 251 -17.98 -16.42 -6.94
C LEU A 251 -17.60 -17.85 -7.30
N TYR A 252 -16.32 -18.16 -7.32
CA TYR A 252 -15.77 -19.50 -7.50
C TYR A 252 -15.25 -20.03 -6.17
N VAL A 253 -15.51 -21.31 -5.94
CA VAL A 253 -15.25 -21.97 -4.67
C VAL A 253 -14.49 -23.25 -4.95
N GLY A 254 -13.35 -23.43 -4.30
CA GLY A 254 -12.48 -24.59 -4.43
C GLY A 254 -12.24 -25.25 -3.08
N GLY A 255 -12.16 -26.57 -3.04
CA GLY A 255 -11.92 -27.30 -1.80
C GLY A 255 -11.84 -28.80 -1.97
N ILE A 256 -12.26 -29.53 -0.92
CA ILE A 256 -12.29 -31.00 -0.89
C ILE A 256 -13.71 -31.58 -1.09
N PHE A 257 -14.72 -30.74 -1.31
CA PHE A 257 -16.11 -31.16 -1.47
C PHE A 257 -16.39 -31.90 -2.78
N THR A 258 -17.36 -32.81 -2.77
CA THR A 258 -17.89 -33.51 -3.97
C THR A 258 -19.23 -32.96 -4.43
N THR A 259 -19.91 -32.21 -3.57
CA THR A 259 -21.22 -31.62 -3.83
C THR A 259 -21.28 -30.16 -3.34
N ALA A 260 -22.07 -29.35 -4.06
CA ALA A 260 -22.38 -27.96 -3.71
C ALA A 260 -23.85 -27.68 -4.05
N GLY A 261 -24.58 -27.06 -3.12
CA GLY A 261 -26.02 -26.82 -3.29
C GLY A 261 -26.87 -28.09 -3.40
N GLY A 262 -26.36 -29.24 -2.90
CA GLY A 262 -27.01 -30.56 -3.03
C GLY A 262 -26.78 -31.29 -4.36
N GLY A 263 -26.15 -30.64 -5.35
CA GLY A 263 -25.77 -31.24 -6.63
C GLY A 263 -24.29 -31.62 -6.67
N GLN A 264 -23.91 -32.50 -7.60
CA GLN A 264 -22.51 -32.86 -7.83
C GLN A 264 -21.70 -31.64 -8.30
N ALA A 265 -20.60 -31.36 -7.61
CA ALA A 265 -19.61 -30.34 -7.96
C ALA A 265 -18.25 -30.81 -7.45
N LEU A 266 -17.47 -31.43 -8.32
CA LEU A 266 -16.23 -32.11 -7.94
C LEU A 266 -15.12 -31.09 -7.66
N ARG A 267 -14.94 -30.76 -6.38
CA ARG A 267 -13.85 -29.96 -5.79
C ARG A 267 -13.81 -28.49 -6.21
N VAL A 268 -14.62 -28.09 -7.19
CA VAL A 268 -14.76 -26.71 -7.62
C VAL A 268 -16.19 -26.41 -8.11
N ALA A 269 -16.74 -25.29 -7.68
CA ALA A 269 -18.10 -24.86 -7.97
C ALA A 269 -18.15 -23.35 -8.21
N ARG A 270 -19.24 -22.87 -8.80
CA ARG A 270 -19.53 -21.45 -8.97
C ARG A 270 -20.88 -21.07 -8.39
N TRP A 271 -20.97 -19.85 -7.89
CA TRP A 271 -22.17 -19.21 -7.35
C TRP A 271 -22.41 -17.88 -8.06
N ASN A 272 -23.62 -17.70 -8.58
CA ASN A 272 -24.02 -16.52 -9.35
C ASN A 272 -24.83 -15.49 -8.54
N GLY A 273 -24.89 -15.64 -7.21
CA GLY A 273 -25.75 -14.83 -6.34
C GLY A 273 -27.03 -15.52 -5.90
N SER A 274 -27.46 -16.59 -6.60
CA SER A 274 -28.73 -17.28 -6.31
C SER A 274 -28.65 -18.81 -6.35
N SER A 275 -27.77 -19.37 -7.17
CA SER A 275 -27.67 -20.81 -7.39
C SER A 275 -26.23 -21.28 -7.52
N TRP A 276 -25.98 -22.50 -7.02
CA TRP A 276 -24.74 -23.24 -7.23
C TRP A 276 -24.75 -23.94 -8.59
N ALA A 277 -23.58 -24.03 -9.21
CA ALA A 277 -23.35 -24.87 -10.39
C ALA A 277 -21.92 -25.46 -10.37
N PRO A 278 -21.73 -26.69 -10.90
CA PRO A 278 -20.39 -27.24 -11.10
C PRO A 278 -19.62 -26.48 -12.18
N LEU A 279 -18.29 -26.45 -12.08
CA LEU A 279 -17.43 -25.86 -13.12
C LEU A 279 -16.90 -26.94 -14.08
N GLY A 280 -17.65 -27.16 -15.16
CA GLY A 280 -17.43 -28.32 -16.03
C GLY A 280 -17.56 -29.63 -15.24
N SER A 281 -16.70 -30.61 -15.54
CA SER A 281 -16.63 -31.87 -14.79
C SER A 281 -15.83 -31.78 -13.48
N GLY A 282 -15.33 -30.59 -13.11
CA GLY A 282 -14.50 -30.38 -11.92
C GLY A 282 -13.11 -31.03 -12.01
N THR A 283 -12.53 -31.35 -10.84
CA THR A 283 -11.19 -31.96 -10.69
C THR A 283 -11.24 -33.26 -9.89
N ASP A 284 -10.25 -34.13 -10.07
CA ASP A 284 -10.14 -35.42 -9.36
C ASP A 284 -9.50 -35.32 -7.96
N GLY A 285 -8.90 -34.17 -7.65
CA GLY A 285 -8.27 -33.87 -6.37
C GLY A 285 -8.62 -32.47 -5.87
N ALA A 286 -8.23 -32.18 -4.63
CA ALA A 286 -8.56 -30.92 -3.96
C ALA A 286 -8.04 -29.70 -4.71
N VAL A 287 -8.87 -28.65 -4.77
CA VAL A 287 -8.49 -27.31 -5.25
C VAL A 287 -8.15 -26.47 -4.02
N SER A 288 -6.88 -26.13 -3.87
CA SER A 288 -6.34 -25.39 -2.71
C SER A 288 -6.20 -23.90 -2.96
N ALA A 289 -6.16 -23.49 -4.23
CA ALA A 289 -6.02 -22.09 -4.61
C ALA A 289 -6.82 -21.80 -5.87
N LEU A 290 -7.48 -20.65 -5.89
CA LEU A 290 -8.16 -20.07 -7.03
C LEU A 290 -7.69 -18.62 -7.20
N ALA A 291 -7.49 -18.17 -8.44
CA ALA A 291 -7.23 -16.76 -8.72
C ALA A 291 -7.74 -16.37 -10.12
N SER A 292 -8.23 -15.14 -10.23
CA SER A 292 -8.48 -14.51 -11.53
C SER A 292 -7.17 -13.85 -12.01
N ALA A 293 -6.70 -14.23 -13.19
CA ALA A 293 -5.52 -13.63 -13.81
C ALA A 293 -5.65 -13.70 -15.34
N SER A 294 -5.10 -12.73 -16.06
CA SER A 294 -5.11 -12.70 -17.54
C SER A 294 -6.49 -12.90 -18.19
N GLY A 295 -7.58 -12.51 -17.50
CA GLY A 295 -8.96 -12.71 -17.97
C GLY A 295 -9.46 -14.16 -17.88
N GLU A 296 -8.76 -15.04 -17.17
CA GLU A 296 -9.14 -16.44 -16.95
C GLU A 296 -9.13 -16.77 -15.45
N LEU A 297 -9.80 -17.86 -15.08
CA LEU A 297 -9.73 -18.41 -13.72
C LEU A 297 -8.69 -19.52 -13.66
N PHE A 298 -7.76 -19.42 -12.71
CA PHE A 298 -6.73 -20.43 -12.47
C PHE A 298 -7.09 -21.23 -11.21
N ALA A 299 -6.91 -22.54 -11.28
CA ALA A 299 -7.07 -23.46 -10.16
C ALA A 299 -5.77 -24.21 -9.91
N GLY A 300 -5.35 -24.26 -8.65
CA GLY A 300 -4.17 -24.97 -8.18
C GLY A 300 -4.52 -25.89 -7.02
N GLY A 301 -3.86 -27.04 -6.92
CA GLY A 301 -4.13 -27.99 -5.85
C GLY A 301 -3.31 -29.26 -5.92
N VAL A 302 -3.95 -30.40 -5.64
CA VAL A 302 -3.33 -31.75 -5.66
C VAL A 302 -3.85 -32.64 -6.80
N PHE A 303 -4.72 -32.12 -7.66
CA PHE A 303 -5.39 -32.88 -8.71
C PHE A 303 -4.46 -33.27 -9.87
N SER A 304 -4.78 -34.40 -10.50
CA SER A 304 -4.15 -34.93 -11.73
C SER A 304 -5.05 -34.80 -12.96
N MET A 305 -6.32 -34.42 -12.78
CA MET A 305 -7.27 -34.18 -13.87
C MET A 305 -8.14 -32.95 -13.60
N ALA A 306 -8.42 -32.20 -14.67
CA ALA A 306 -9.38 -31.10 -14.68
C ALA A 306 -10.23 -31.16 -15.95
N GLY A 307 -11.55 -31.29 -15.81
CA GLY A 307 -12.45 -31.41 -16.96
C GLY A 307 -12.18 -32.63 -17.85
N GLY A 308 -11.62 -33.71 -17.29
CA GLY A 308 -11.21 -34.92 -18.02
C GLY A 308 -9.85 -34.82 -18.71
N LEU A 309 -9.19 -33.66 -18.65
CA LEU A 309 -7.83 -33.48 -19.17
C LEU A 309 -6.81 -33.87 -18.11
N MET A 310 -5.80 -34.66 -18.48
CA MET A 310 -4.64 -34.91 -17.64
C MET A 310 -3.88 -33.60 -17.44
N THR A 311 -3.77 -33.17 -16.19
CA THR A 311 -3.05 -31.97 -15.80
C THR A 311 -2.29 -32.23 -14.52
N SER A 312 -1.20 -31.52 -14.26
CA SER A 312 -0.44 -31.71 -13.02
C SER A 312 -0.66 -30.52 -12.09
N ARG A 313 -1.65 -30.63 -11.19
CA ARG A 313 -1.84 -29.76 -10.02
C ARG A 313 -2.16 -28.29 -10.29
N ILE A 314 -2.30 -27.89 -11.55
CA ILE A 314 -2.70 -26.56 -11.98
C ILE A 314 -3.48 -26.62 -13.29
N ALA A 315 -4.55 -25.85 -13.43
CA ALA A 315 -5.34 -25.74 -14.65
C ALA A 315 -5.94 -24.34 -14.77
N ARG A 316 -6.30 -23.91 -15.98
CA ARG A 316 -7.00 -22.64 -16.21
C ARG A 316 -8.33 -22.88 -16.90
N TRP A 317 -9.31 -22.04 -16.57
CA TRP A 317 -10.65 -22.06 -17.11
C TRP A 317 -10.86 -20.81 -17.95
N ASN A 318 -11.16 -21.02 -19.23
CA ASN A 318 -11.32 -19.94 -20.21
C ASN A 318 -12.76 -19.44 -20.36
N GLY A 319 -13.63 -19.77 -19.40
CA GLY A 319 -15.08 -19.51 -19.45
C GLY A 319 -15.91 -20.71 -19.92
N SER A 320 -15.33 -21.67 -20.63
CA SER A 320 -16.07 -22.82 -21.20
C SER A 320 -15.44 -24.18 -20.93
N VAL A 321 -14.11 -24.28 -20.94
CA VAL A 321 -13.38 -25.53 -20.75
C VAL A 321 -12.13 -25.31 -19.90
N TRP A 322 -11.71 -26.39 -19.23
CA TRP A 322 -10.40 -26.46 -18.59
C TRP A 322 -9.31 -26.57 -19.65
N ASN A 323 -8.18 -25.93 -19.40
CA ASN A 323 -6.98 -25.99 -20.23
C ASN A 323 -5.76 -26.26 -19.35
N MET A 324 -4.82 -27.02 -19.90
CA MET A 324 -3.52 -27.31 -19.27
C MET A 324 -2.56 -26.11 -19.36
N LEU A 325 -1.57 -26.08 -18.47
CA LEU A 325 -0.49 -25.08 -18.46
C LEU A 325 0.87 -25.78 -18.61
N GLY A 326 1.25 -26.04 -19.86
CA GLY A 326 2.41 -26.91 -20.14
C GLY A 326 2.23 -28.28 -19.48
N THR A 327 3.29 -28.83 -18.90
CA THR A 327 3.23 -30.11 -18.15
C THR A 327 2.75 -29.98 -16.70
N GLY A 328 2.44 -28.76 -16.25
CA GLY A 328 1.97 -28.45 -14.89
C GLY A 328 3.08 -28.44 -13.83
N LEU A 329 2.74 -28.78 -12.59
CA LEU A 329 3.59 -28.75 -11.40
C LEU A 329 3.83 -30.15 -10.84
N ASP A 330 5.04 -30.39 -10.31
CA ASP A 330 5.43 -31.68 -9.73
C ASP A 330 4.86 -31.93 -8.32
N GLN A 331 4.54 -30.87 -7.56
CA GLN A 331 3.90 -30.94 -6.23
C GLN A 331 2.80 -29.89 -6.07
N ARG A 332 2.12 -29.92 -4.91
CA ARG A 332 0.89 -29.16 -4.61
C ARG A 332 1.07 -27.66 -4.86
N ALA A 333 0.14 -27.06 -5.59
CA ALA A 333 -0.06 -25.61 -5.59
C ALA A 333 -0.90 -25.21 -4.37
N ARG A 334 -0.45 -24.22 -3.60
CA ARG A 334 -1.09 -23.77 -2.36
C ARG A 334 -1.59 -22.34 -2.41
N ALA A 335 -0.95 -21.49 -3.21
CA ALA A 335 -1.31 -20.09 -3.38
C ALA A 335 -1.34 -19.75 -4.87
N LEU A 336 -2.31 -18.93 -5.24
CA LEU A 336 -2.40 -18.32 -6.57
C LEU A 336 -2.76 -16.85 -6.39
N THR A 337 -2.14 -15.98 -7.18
CA THR A 337 -2.52 -14.57 -7.26
C THR A 337 -2.26 -14.03 -8.66
N SER A 338 -2.73 -12.82 -8.94
CA SER A 338 -2.33 -12.08 -10.13
C SER A 338 -1.23 -11.08 -9.81
N TYR A 339 -0.21 -11.03 -10.65
CA TYR A 339 0.85 -10.02 -10.58
C TYR A 339 1.06 -9.44 -11.99
N HIS A 340 0.83 -8.13 -12.16
CA HIS A 340 0.83 -7.45 -13.46
C HIS A 340 -0.04 -8.14 -14.52
N GLY A 341 -1.17 -8.70 -14.09
CA GLY A 341 -2.11 -9.41 -14.97
C GLY A 341 -1.74 -10.86 -15.25
N GLU A 342 -0.55 -11.33 -14.89
CA GLU A 342 -0.11 -12.72 -15.07
C GLU A 342 -0.42 -13.55 -13.82
N ALA A 343 -0.59 -14.87 -13.98
CA ALA A 343 -0.81 -15.77 -12.85
C ALA A 343 0.53 -16.11 -12.18
N VAL A 344 0.59 -15.99 -10.86
CA VAL A 344 1.72 -16.45 -10.05
C VAL A 344 1.24 -17.54 -9.11
N VAL A 345 1.97 -18.65 -9.08
CA VAL A 345 1.69 -19.80 -8.24
C VAL A 345 2.78 -19.99 -7.20
N GLY A 346 2.38 -20.27 -5.96
CA GLY A 346 3.23 -20.64 -4.84
C GLY A 346 2.79 -21.97 -4.26
N GLY A 347 3.71 -22.77 -3.73
CA GLY A 347 3.34 -24.04 -3.11
C GLY A 347 4.51 -24.92 -2.72
N ASP A 348 4.35 -26.23 -2.96
CA ASP A 348 5.30 -27.27 -2.60
C ASP A 348 6.18 -27.77 -3.76
N PHE A 349 6.02 -27.20 -4.95
CA PHE A 349 6.65 -27.68 -6.17
C PHE A 349 8.14 -27.32 -6.25
N THR A 350 8.90 -28.14 -6.97
CA THR A 350 10.29 -27.85 -7.35
C THR A 350 10.45 -27.67 -8.84
N GLN A 351 9.40 -27.98 -9.62
CA GLN A 351 9.38 -27.81 -11.06
C GLN A 351 8.04 -27.24 -11.55
N ALA A 352 8.11 -26.38 -12.56
CA ALA A 352 6.97 -25.86 -13.29
C ALA A 352 7.21 -25.98 -14.80
N GLY A 353 6.32 -26.68 -15.51
CA GLY A 353 6.49 -26.94 -16.94
C GLY A 353 7.73 -27.77 -17.28
N GLY A 354 8.17 -28.64 -16.37
CA GLY A 354 9.40 -29.45 -16.50
C GLY A 354 10.71 -28.70 -16.25
N ASN A 355 10.65 -27.41 -15.90
CA ASN A 355 11.83 -26.61 -15.56
C ASN A 355 11.93 -26.40 -14.04
N PRO A 356 13.15 -26.31 -13.47
CA PRO A 356 13.34 -26.00 -12.05
C PRO A 356 12.64 -24.69 -11.66
N ALA A 357 11.79 -24.74 -10.65
CA ALA A 357 11.08 -23.61 -10.08
C ALA A 357 10.85 -23.85 -8.59
N SER A 358 11.69 -23.26 -7.74
CA SER A 358 11.70 -23.49 -6.30
C SER A 358 10.49 -22.85 -5.62
N ARG A 359 9.38 -23.59 -5.53
CA ARG A 359 8.17 -23.26 -4.75
C ARG A 359 7.37 -22.04 -5.23
N ILE A 360 7.85 -21.32 -6.26
CA ILE A 360 7.17 -20.18 -6.86
C ILE A 360 7.48 -20.08 -8.37
N ALA A 361 6.47 -19.77 -9.18
CA ALA A 361 6.58 -19.62 -10.63
C ALA A 361 5.49 -18.69 -11.18
N ARG A 362 5.73 -18.10 -12.36
CA ARG A 362 4.80 -17.20 -13.05
C ARG A 362 4.44 -17.75 -14.41
N TRP A 363 3.17 -17.65 -14.81
CA TRP A 363 2.70 -18.03 -16.13
C TRP A 363 2.47 -16.79 -17.00
N ASN A 364 3.21 -16.67 -18.10
CA ASN A 364 3.12 -15.53 -19.01
C ASN A 364 2.09 -15.70 -20.15
N GLY A 365 1.19 -16.68 -20.03
CA GLY A 365 0.22 -17.05 -21.06
C GLY A 365 0.66 -18.21 -21.96
N THR A 366 1.97 -18.47 -22.08
CA THR A 366 2.51 -19.53 -22.94
C THR A 366 3.46 -20.49 -22.23
N THR A 367 4.26 -19.99 -21.30
CA THR A 367 5.33 -20.73 -20.63
C THR A 367 5.46 -20.33 -19.17
N TRP A 368 5.97 -21.27 -18.37
CA TRP A 368 6.36 -21.02 -16.99
C TRP A 368 7.67 -20.24 -16.94
N GLN A 369 7.68 -19.20 -16.13
CA GLN A 369 8.82 -18.33 -15.85
C GLN A 369 9.22 -18.50 -14.39
N THR A 370 10.52 -18.62 -14.13
CA THR A 370 11.06 -18.63 -12.77
C THR A 370 11.10 -17.21 -12.21
N LEU A 371 11.02 -17.09 -10.89
CA LEU A 371 11.17 -15.82 -10.18
C LEU A 371 12.46 -15.89 -9.34
N GLY A 372 13.58 -15.49 -9.95
CA GLY A 372 14.90 -15.61 -9.35
C GLY A 372 15.23 -17.05 -8.92
N ALA A 373 15.87 -17.20 -7.77
CA ALA A 373 16.17 -18.51 -7.17
C ALA A 373 14.94 -19.22 -6.54
N GLY A 374 13.81 -18.51 -6.41
CA GLY A 374 12.62 -18.95 -5.68
C GLY A 374 12.82 -19.01 -4.17
N CYS A 375 12.09 -19.91 -3.50
CA CYS A 375 12.08 -20.08 -2.04
C CYS A 375 12.56 -21.47 -1.62
N ASP A 376 13.31 -21.57 -0.51
CA ASP A 376 13.82 -22.84 0.04
C ASP A 376 12.78 -23.63 0.86
N GLY A 377 11.59 -23.06 1.06
CA GLY A 377 10.48 -23.66 1.79
C GLY A 377 9.15 -23.34 1.14
N THR A 378 8.08 -23.93 1.66
CA THR A 378 6.73 -23.79 1.11
C THR A 378 6.26 -22.35 1.11
N VAL A 379 5.69 -21.93 -0.03
CA VAL A 379 4.97 -20.66 -0.16
C VAL A 379 3.49 -20.91 0.08
N PHE A 380 2.95 -20.34 1.16
CA PHE A 380 1.53 -20.49 1.54
C PHE A 380 0.66 -19.31 1.11
N ALA A 381 1.24 -18.12 0.95
CA ALA A 381 0.50 -16.90 0.62
C ALA A 381 1.24 -16.07 -0.43
N LEU A 382 0.48 -15.42 -1.30
CA LEU A 382 0.96 -14.47 -2.29
C LEU A 382 0.04 -13.25 -2.31
N ALA A 383 0.61 -12.05 -2.32
CA ALA A 383 -0.16 -10.81 -2.43
C ALA A 383 0.64 -9.73 -3.17
N GLY A 384 -0.06 -8.76 -3.76
CA GLY A 384 0.56 -7.53 -4.25
C GLY A 384 0.70 -6.49 -3.13
N TYR A 385 1.81 -5.77 -3.11
CA TYR A 385 2.04 -4.65 -2.19
C TYR A 385 2.95 -3.61 -2.85
N GLU A 386 2.50 -2.35 -2.93
CA GLU A 386 3.26 -1.23 -3.53
C GLU A 386 3.83 -1.54 -4.94
N GLY A 387 3.06 -2.27 -5.77
CA GLY A 387 3.48 -2.64 -7.13
C GLY A 387 4.33 -3.91 -7.22
N ASP A 388 4.71 -4.48 -6.08
CA ASP A 388 5.56 -5.66 -5.98
C ASP A 388 4.79 -6.90 -5.53
N LEU A 389 5.35 -8.06 -5.85
CA LEU A 389 4.82 -9.34 -5.40
C LEU A 389 5.44 -9.68 -4.04
N VAL A 390 4.62 -10.07 -3.07
CA VAL A 390 5.07 -10.53 -1.77
C VAL A 390 4.72 -12.00 -1.61
N ALA A 391 5.72 -12.80 -1.24
CA ALA A 391 5.54 -14.20 -0.87
C ALA A 391 5.61 -14.36 0.65
N GLY A 392 4.69 -15.15 1.20
CA GLY A 392 4.62 -15.55 2.60
C GLY A 392 4.65 -17.07 2.73
N GLY A 393 5.43 -17.61 3.67
CA GLY A 393 5.60 -19.05 3.76
C GLY A 393 6.41 -19.52 4.97
N SER A 394 6.93 -20.74 4.87
CA SER A 394 7.84 -21.35 5.87
C SER A 394 9.32 -21.28 5.47
N PHE A 395 9.67 -20.52 4.43
CA PHE A 395 11.01 -20.43 3.87
C PHE A 395 11.93 -19.52 4.69
N SER A 396 13.24 -19.77 4.64
CA SER A 396 14.32 -18.96 5.22
C SER A 396 15.09 -18.16 4.17
N SER A 397 15.07 -18.64 2.93
CA SER A 397 15.64 -18.00 1.75
C SER A 397 14.53 -17.78 0.73
N PRO A 398 14.43 -16.60 0.09
CA PRO A 398 15.43 -15.53 0.03
C PRO A 398 15.40 -14.56 1.23
N ALA A 399 14.39 -14.67 2.10
CA ALA A 399 14.28 -13.95 3.36
C ALA A 399 13.44 -14.77 4.36
N ALA A 400 13.51 -14.46 5.65
CA ALA A 400 12.78 -15.21 6.66
C ALA A 400 11.26 -15.00 6.54
N ARG A 401 10.55 -16.04 6.06
CA ARG A 401 9.08 -16.21 5.99
C ARG A 401 8.32 -15.23 5.09
N VAL A 402 8.86 -14.05 4.82
CA VAL A 402 8.29 -13.04 3.92
C VAL A 402 9.39 -12.44 3.04
N ALA A 403 9.15 -12.43 1.73
CA ALA A 403 10.04 -11.83 0.75
C ALA A 403 9.27 -11.02 -0.29
N ARG A 404 9.88 -9.94 -0.78
CA ARG A 404 9.34 -9.02 -1.80
C ARG A 404 10.06 -9.21 -3.12
N TRP A 405 9.34 -9.33 -4.21
CA TRP A 405 9.87 -9.39 -5.58
C TRP A 405 9.54 -8.09 -6.31
N ASN A 406 10.57 -7.37 -6.70
CA ASN A 406 10.47 -6.05 -7.34
C ASN A 406 10.49 -6.09 -8.89
N GLY A 407 10.27 -7.27 -9.48
CA GLY A 407 10.41 -7.49 -10.92
C GLY A 407 11.81 -7.95 -11.36
N LEU A 408 12.84 -7.73 -10.53
CA LEU A 408 14.23 -8.10 -10.85
C LEU A 408 14.81 -9.12 -9.87
N ALA A 409 14.59 -8.92 -8.57
CA ALA A 409 15.17 -9.75 -7.53
C ALA A 409 14.26 -9.85 -6.30
N TRP A 410 14.47 -10.91 -5.52
CA TRP A 410 13.89 -11.02 -4.19
C TRP A 410 14.66 -10.15 -3.19
N GLN A 411 13.90 -9.45 -2.35
CA GLN A 411 14.37 -8.57 -1.30
C GLN A 411 13.72 -8.97 0.02
N SER A 412 14.45 -8.78 1.11
CA SER A 412 13.88 -8.91 2.45
C SER A 412 12.94 -7.74 2.76
N ILE A 413 11.93 -8.00 3.58
CA ILE A 413 11.09 -6.96 4.19
C ILE A 413 11.47 -6.90 5.67
N GLY A 414 12.35 -5.96 6.02
CA GLY A 414 12.96 -5.90 7.36
C GLY A 414 13.73 -7.18 7.70
N GLY A 415 13.65 -7.61 8.96
CA GLY A 415 14.24 -8.87 9.44
C GLY A 415 13.41 -10.13 9.11
N GLY A 416 12.28 -9.99 8.41
CA GLY A 416 11.31 -11.06 8.21
C GLY A 416 10.45 -11.35 9.44
N LEU A 417 9.82 -12.53 9.46
CA LEU A 417 8.97 -13.00 10.55
C LEU A 417 9.50 -14.32 11.11
N LEU A 418 9.14 -14.63 12.35
CA LEU A 418 9.58 -15.85 13.04
C LEU A 418 8.77 -17.07 12.61
N ASN A 419 7.45 -16.90 12.50
CA ASN A 419 6.50 -17.98 12.21
C ASN A 419 6.08 -18.02 10.74
N SER A 420 5.58 -19.18 10.31
CA SER A 420 5.04 -19.34 8.97
C SER A 420 3.89 -18.38 8.71
N VAL A 421 3.92 -17.75 7.54
CA VAL A 421 2.88 -16.84 7.06
C VAL A 421 1.93 -17.61 6.15
N PHE A 422 0.65 -17.65 6.50
CA PHE A 422 -0.41 -18.34 5.74
C PHE A 422 -1.31 -17.37 4.97
N ALA A 423 -1.36 -16.09 5.36
CA ALA A 423 -2.15 -15.06 4.72
C ALA A 423 -1.37 -13.76 4.57
N LEU A 424 -1.58 -13.06 3.46
CA LEU A 424 -1.04 -11.72 3.21
C LEU A 424 -2.13 -10.84 2.63
N THR A 425 -2.20 -9.58 3.06
CA THR A 425 -3.06 -8.57 2.45
C THR A 425 -2.49 -7.17 2.66
N SER A 426 -3.00 -6.18 1.93
CA SER A 426 -2.72 -4.77 2.18
C SER A 426 -3.91 -4.12 2.89
N PHE A 427 -3.64 -3.39 3.98
CA PHE A 427 -4.68 -2.64 4.69
C PHE A 427 -4.15 -1.26 5.07
N ARG A 428 -4.85 -0.20 4.65
CA ARG A 428 -4.49 1.21 4.92
C ARG A 428 -3.02 1.54 4.62
N GLY A 429 -2.53 1.05 3.48
CA GLY A 429 -1.14 1.26 3.03
C GLY A 429 -0.09 0.43 3.77
N GLN A 430 -0.49 -0.51 4.62
CA GLN A 430 0.42 -1.41 5.35
C GLN A 430 0.29 -2.84 4.80
N LEU A 431 1.41 -3.55 4.71
CA LEU A 431 1.42 -4.98 4.45
C LEU A 431 1.07 -5.70 5.75
N ILE A 432 0.05 -6.56 5.71
CA ILE A 432 -0.39 -7.37 6.83
C ILE A 432 -0.07 -8.83 6.56
N ALA A 433 0.55 -9.49 7.54
CA ALA A 433 0.86 -10.91 7.51
C ALA A 433 0.08 -11.63 8.61
N GLY A 434 -0.67 -12.66 8.21
CA GLY A 434 -1.35 -13.60 9.09
C GLY A 434 -0.63 -14.95 9.07
N GLY A 435 -0.41 -15.55 10.24
CA GLY A 435 0.39 -16.75 10.39
C GLY A 435 0.00 -17.59 11.59
N GLY A 436 0.91 -18.46 12.00
CA GLY A 436 0.83 -19.18 13.27
C GLY A 436 1.68 -18.54 14.36
N VAL A 437 1.55 -19.08 15.56
CA VAL A 437 2.48 -18.83 16.68
C VAL A 437 3.35 -20.06 16.89
N SER A 438 4.57 -19.89 17.40
CA SER A 438 5.45 -21.04 17.68
C SER A 438 4.95 -21.79 18.90
N GLU A 439 4.91 -23.12 18.87
CA GLU A 439 4.50 -23.97 20.02
C GLU A 439 5.48 -23.93 21.22
N ALA A 440 6.45 -23.00 21.23
CA ALA A 440 7.47 -22.93 22.26
C ALA A 440 7.04 -22.03 23.43
N GLY A 441 6.24 -22.60 24.33
CA GLY A 441 6.17 -22.14 25.73
C GLY A 441 5.06 -21.13 26.04
N ILE A 442 4.03 -21.63 26.71
CA ILE A 442 3.20 -20.87 27.66
C ILE A 442 4.05 -19.83 28.42
N GLY A 443 3.87 -18.53 28.14
CA GLY A 443 4.34 -17.49 29.05
C GLY A 443 4.84 -16.15 28.50
N VAL A 444 4.87 -15.89 27.19
CA VAL A 444 5.31 -14.57 26.69
C VAL A 444 4.24 -13.95 25.78
N LEU A 445 3.93 -12.68 26.03
CA LEU A 445 3.03 -11.81 25.25
C LEU A 445 3.48 -11.59 23.77
N SER A 446 4.41 -12.39 23.25
CA SER A 446 5.07 -12.23 21.94
C SER A 446 4.56 -13.14 20.83
N ASP A 447 3.62 -14.04 21.11
CA ASP A 447 3.05 -14.96 20.13
C ASP A 447 1.65 -14.50 19.71
N GLN A 448 1.57 -13.56 18.75
CA GLN A 448 0.32 -13.24 18.07
C GLN A 448 0.40 -13.63 16.59
N PRO A 449 -0.70 -14.10 16.00
CA PRO A 449 -0.70 -14.60 14.64
C PRO A 449 -0.74 -13.50 13.56
N ILE A 450 -0.76 -12.20 13.91
CA ILE A 450 -0.86 -11.11 12.92
C ILE A 450 0.18 -10.00 13.19
N ALA A 451 0.92 -9.66 12.14
CA ALA A 451 1.85 -8.54 12.11
C ALA A 451 1.56 -7.59 10.95
N ARG A 452 1.94 -6.32 11.12
CA ARG A 452 1.92 -5.28 10.09
C ARG A 452 3.33 -4.76 9.82
N TRP A 453 3.62 -4.45 8.57
CA TRP A 453 4.78 -3.67 8.16
C TRP A 453 4.42 -2.18 8.24
N ALA A 454 5.02 -1.45 9.16
CA ALA A 454 4.67 -0.07 9.45
C ALA A 454 5.89 0.80 9.80
N PRO A 455 5.78 2.14 9.62
CA PRO A 455 6.79 3.07 10.10
C PRO A 455 7.07 2.87 11.60
N ILE A 456 8.33 2.96 11.99
CA ILE A 456 8.75 3.02 13.38
C ILE A 456 8.21 4.36 13.94
N PRO A 457 7.45 4.33 15.06
CA PRO A 457 6.86 5.52 15.66
C PRO A 457 7.86 6.62 16.06
#